data_AF-A0A0Q5BYT4-F1
#
_entry.id   AF-A0A0Q5BYT4-F1
#
_cell.length_a   1.000
_cell.length_b   1.000
_cell.length_c   1.000
_cell.angle_alpha   90.00
_cell.angle_beta   90.00
_cell.angle_gamma   90.00
#
_symmetry.space_group_name_H-M   'P 1'
#
loop_
_entity.id
_entity.type
_entity.pdbx_description
1 polymer ?
#
loop_
_entity_poly.entity_id
_entity_poly.type
_entity_poly.pdbx_seq_one_letter_code
_entity_poly.pdbx_strand_id
1 'polypeptide(L)'
;MENLSAETILLLLAKNPSAQHLSVTWQFADLEAGGWEPRESFVKQLSTVDRVLLVTEGSSDGHIIRRGLELLHPEIADFFYFADVKEGYPFSGEGNLANFAKGLASIDVINDIIFIFDNDAAGVAGRDKIASLGARDNMRVVTLPDLDAFHSFRTIGPMGERLANINGCAVAIECYLDLGVDPIVRWTSYNSAVDRYQGELIDKTRYAREFIKYQNLPPGYDLSKLAALLDMLIATYAAMKEKARLATIDEYMLPDA
;
A
#
# COMPACT_ATOMS: atom_id res chain seq x y z
N MET A 1 -20.00 33.69 7.91
CA MET A 1 -19.64 32.52 7.08
C MET A 1 -19.06 31.55 8.07
N GLU A 2 -19.81 30.50 8.42
CA GLU A 2 -19.36 29.51 9.40
C GLU A 2 -17.97 28.99 8.98
N ASN A 3 -17.04 28.97 9.94
CA ASN A 3 -15.62 28.77 9.67
C ASN A 3 -15.39 27.35 9.14
N LEU A 4 -15.28 27.21 7.81
CA LEU A 4 -14.76 25.99 7.20
C LEU A 4 -13.37 25.72 7.80
N SER A 5 -13.13 24.49 8.26
CA SER A 5 -11.81 24.11 8.76
C SER A 5 -10.78 24.22 7.63
N ALA A 6 -9.50 24.42 8.00
CA ALA A 6 -8.40 24.44 7.03
C ALA A 6 -8.39 23.17 6.16
N GLU A 7 -8.66 22.01 6.76
CA GLU A 7 -8.81 20.72 6.08
C GLU A 7 -9.90 20.75 5.01
N THR A 8 -11.08 21.30 5.34
CA THR A 8 -12.22 21.39 4.43
C THR A 8 -11.90 22.32 3.26
N ILE A 9 -11.24 23.45 3.53
CA ILE A 9 -10.79 24.38 2.50
C ILE A 9 -9.81 23.67 1.55
N LEU A 10 -8.82 22.95 2.08
CA LEU A 10 -7.86 22.20 1.27
C LEU A 10 -8.55 21.14 0.41
N LEU A 11 -9.52 20.42 0.95
CA LEU A 11 -10.29 19.43 0.17
C LEU A 11 -11.09 20.09 -0.97
N LEU A 12 -11.74 21.21 -0.70
CA LEU A 12 -12.49 21.96 -1.72
C LEU A 12 -11.56 22.50 -2.82
N LEU A 13 -10.38 22.99 -2.45
CA LEU A 13 -9.36 23.45 -3.39
C LEU A 13 -8.81 22.27 -4.22
N ALA A 14 -8.51 21.13 -3.60
CA ALA A 14 -8.02 19.94 -4.29
C ALA A 14 -9.04 19.41 -5.31
N LYS A 15 -10.34 19.51 -5.01
CA LYS A 15 -11.42 19.11 -5.92
C LYS A 15 -11.76 20.15 -7.00
N ASN A 16 -11.23 21.37 -6.90
CA ASN A 16 -11.47 22.41 -7.88
C ASN A 16 -10.44 22.33 -9.03
N PRO A 17 -10.85 22.04 -10.28
CA PRO A 17 -9.94 21.97 -11.42
C PRO A 17 -9.11 23.22 -11.65
N SER A 18 -9.63 24.41 -11.32
CA SER A 18 -8.89 25.67 -11.48
C SER A 18 -7.79 25.87 -10.44
N ALA A 19 -7.79 25.08 -9.36
CA ALA A 19 -6.84 25.20 -8.25
C ALA A 19 -5.79 24.07 -8.22
N GLN A 20 -5.92 23.03 -9.05
CA GLN A 20 -5.03 21.86 -9.05
C GLN A 20 -3.54 22.17 -9.30
N HIS A 21 -3.25 23.28 -9.97
CA HIS A 21 -1.89 23.71 -10.28
C HIS A 21 -1.36 24.81 -9.35
N LEU A 22 -2.17 25.23 -8.36
CA LEU A 22 -1.77 26.27 -7.42
C LEU A 22 -0.96 25.66 -6.27
N SER A 23 0.09 26.36 -5.86
CA SER A 23 0.86 25.96 -4.70
C SER A 23 0.09 26.25 -3.42
N VAL A 24 0.06 25.28 -2.50
CA VAL A 24 -0.41 25.47 -1.13
C VAL A 24 0.79 25.88 -0.29
N THR A 25 0.73 27.06 0.32
CA THR A 25 1.81 27.58 1.18
C THR A 25 1.33 27.67 2.62
N TRP A 26 1.96 26.93 3.51
CA TRP A 26 1.73 27.06 4.94
C TRP A 26 2.52 28.26 5.50
N GLN A 27 1.87 29.41 5.65
CA GLN A 27 2.50 30.63 6.14
C GLN A 27 2.42 30.73 7.66
N PHE A 28 3.54 30.48 8.34
CA PHE A 28 3.67 30.63 9.80
C PHE A 28 4.88 31.50 10.21
N ALA A 29 5.63 32.05 9.24
CA ALA A 29 6.88 32.76 9.49
C ALA A 29 6.73 33.96 10.43
N ASP A 30 5.64 34.71 10.34
CA ASP A 30 5.39 35.88 11.20
C ASP A 30 5.13 35.48 12.66
N LEU A 31 4.51 34.31 12.87
CA LEU A 31 4.25 33.76 14.20
C LEU A 31 5.54 33.26 14.84
N GLU A 32 6.40 32.60 14.05
CA GLU A 32 7.73 32.14 14.46
C GLU A 32 8.64 33.34 14.78
N ALA A 33 8.79 34.28 13.84
CA ALA A 33 9.66 35.45 13.99
C ALA A 33 9.19 36.40 15.10
N GLY A 34 7.88 36.47 15.34
CA GLY A 34 7.28 37.22 16.45
C GLY A 34 7.42 36.54 17.81
N GLY A 35 7.93 35.30 17.89
CA GLY A 35 8.11 34.57 19.13
C GLY A 35 6.82 34.07 19.79
N TRP A 36 5.72 34.00 19.03
CA TRP A 36 4.41 33.55 19.54
C TRP A 36 4.35 32.04 19.68
N GLU A 37 4.90 31.31 18.72
CA GLU A 37 4.95 29.84 18.72
C GLU A 37 6.26 29.36 18.08
N PRO A 38 6.90 28.30 18.60
CA PRO A 38 8.10 27.73 18.02
C PRO A 38 7.79 26.95 16.73
N ARG A 39 8.80 26.74 15.87
CA ARG A 39 8.65 26.06 14.57
C ARG A 39 8.03 24.67 14.69
N GLU A 40 8.36 23.95 15.75
CA GLU A 40 7.91 22.60 16.07
C GLU A 40 6.39 22.54 16.32
N SER A 41 5.76 23.66 16.65
CA SER A 41 4.29 23.77 16.73
C SER A 41 3.62 23.70 15.35
N PHE A 42 4.35 24.04 14.28
CA PHE A 42 3.85 24.03 12.90
C PHE A 42 4.35 22.83 12.09
N VAL A 43 5.60 22.42 12.32
CA VAL A 43 6.23 21.26 11.67
C VAL A 43 6.25 20.10 12.67
N LYS A 44 5.12 19.40 12.76
CA LYS A 44 4.96 18.25 13.66
C LYS A 44 5.26 16.95 12.94
N GLN A 45 5.88 16.03 13.65
CA GLN A 45 5.89 14.63 13.22
C GLN A 45 4.49 14.05 13.41
N LEU A 46 4.03 13.25 12.44
CA LEU A 46 2.76 12.56 12.54
C LEU A 46 2.73 11.68 13.78
N SER A 47 1.63 11.73 14.53
CA SER A 47 1.41 10.81 15.63
C SER A 47 1.19 9.39 15.09
N THR A 48 1.45 8.35 15.89
CA THR A 48 1.27 6.97 15.44
C THR A 48 -0.17 6.66 15.04
N VAL A 49 -1.17 7.32 15.62
CA VAL A 49 -2.60 7.12 15.30
C VAL A 49 -3.00 7.73 13.95
N ASP A 50 -2.21 8.68 13.46
CA ASP A 50 -2.39 9.32 12.15
C ASP A 50 -1.63 8.61 11.03
N ARG A 51 -1.01 7.46 11.34
CA ARG A 51 -0.27 6.63 10.37
C ARG A 51 -1.00 5.31 10.14
N VAL A 52 -0.72 4.68 9.01
CA VAL A 52 -1.22 3.35 8.65
C VAL A 52 -0.10 2.31 8.70
N LEU A 53 -0.40 1.18 9.35
CA LEU A 53 0.46 0.01 9.36
C LEU A 53 0.25 -0.79 8.08
N LEU A 54 1.29 -0.89 7.26
CA LEU A 54 1.36 -1.84 6.16
C LEU A 54 1.94 -3.17 6.67
N VAL A 55 1.20 -4.24 6.45
CA VAL A 55 1.62 -5.61 6.79
C VAL A 55 1.71 -6.42 5.50
N THR A 56 2.93 -6.84 5.16
CA THR A 56 3.22 -7.65 3.97
C THR A 56 3.55 -9.09 4.35
N GLU A 57 3.51 -10.01 3.38
CA GLU A 57 3.89 -11.41 3.59
C GLU A 57 5.41 -11.58 3.79
N GLY A 58 6.20 -10.87 3.00
CA GLY A 58 7.65 -10.85 3.04
C GLY A 58 8.21 -9.56 3.62
N SER A 59 9.36 -9.67 4.29
CA SER A 59 10.13 -8.50 4.72
C SER A 59 10.64 -7.70 3.52
N SER A 60 11.03 -8.35 2.42
CA SER A 60 11.42 -7.72 1.16
C SER A 60 10.37 -6.74 0.65
N ASP A 61 9.11 -7.13 0.72
CA ASP A 61 7.98 -6.42 0.11
C ASP A 61 7.77 -5.09 0.82
N GLY A 62 7.83 -5.09 2.16
CA GLY A 62 7.78 -3.89 2.96
C GLY A 62 8.94 -2.93 2.66
N HIS A 63 10.15 -3.45 2.40
CA HIS A 63 11.28 -2.60 2.00
C HIS A 63 11.09 -2.01 0.59
N ILE A 64 10.54 -2.78 -0.35
CA ILE A 64 10.24 -2.30 -1.70
C ILE A 64 9.20 -1.18 -1.66
N ILE A 65 8.09 -1.38 -0.96
CA ILE A 65 7.01 -0.38 -0.84
C ILE A 65 7.52 0.87 -0.13
N ARG A 66 8.23 0.72 1.00
CA ARG A 66 8.82 1.86 1.73
C ARG A 66 9.71 2.69 0.82
N ARG A 67 10.64 2.04 0.14
CA ARG A 67 11.56 2.71 -0.78
C ARG A 67 10.80 3.35 -1.96
N GLY A 68 9.76 2.70 -2.46
CA GLY A 68 8.89 3.26 -3.49
C GLY A 68 8.24 4.57 -3.05
N LEU A 69 7.67 4.60 -1.84
CA LEU A 69 7.10 5.81 -1.24
C LEU A 69 8.15 6.92 -1.07
N GLU A 70 9.33 6.59 -0.55
CA GLU A 70 10.44 7.56 -0.40
C GLU A 70 10.91 8.16 -1.73
N LEU A 71 10.78 7.41 -2.84
CA LEU A 71 11.19 7.85 -4.18
C LEU A 71 10.11 8.63 -4.93
N LEU A 72 8.85 8.18 -4.86
CA LEU A 72 7.75 8.68 -5.68
C LEU A 72 6.83 9.65 -4.92
N HIS A 73 6.71 9.48 -3.61
CA HIS A 73 5.80 10.23 -2.74
C HIS A 73 6.45 10.61 -1.38
N PRO A 74 7.65 11.22 -1.37
CA PRO A 74 8.36 11.55 -0.14
C PRO A 74 7.56 12.45 0.81
N GLU A 75 6.62 13.23 0.28
CA GLU A 75 5.74 14.15 1.03
C GLU A 75 4.68 13.46 1.90
N ILE A 76 4.39 12.19 1.65
CA ILE A 76 3.44 11.38 2.44
C ILE A 76 4.05 10.07 2.95
N ALA A 77 5.34 9.83 2.72
CA ALA A 77 5.98 8.57 3.10
C ALA A 77 5.89 8.29 4.62
N ASP A 78 5.88 9.33 5.45
CA ASP A 78 5.79 9.23 6.92
C ASP A 78 4.39 8.87 7.45
N PHE A 79 3.36 8.89 6.60
CA PHE A 79 2.03 8.34 6.91
C PHE A 79 2.03 6.80 6.93
N PHE A 80 3.01 6.16 6.30
CA PHE A 80 3.08 4.70 6.18
C PHE A 80 4.20 4.15 7.07
N TYR A 81 3.86 3.21 7.93
CA TYR A 81 4.84 2.43 8.68
C TYR A 81 4.61 0.95 8.44
N PHE A 82 5.63 0.14 8.71
CA PHE A 82 5.65 -1.26 8.31
C PHE A 82 5.90 -2.12 9.53
N ALA A 83 5.30 -3.31 9.57
CA ALA A 83 5.61 -4.29 10.60
C ALA A 83 7.09 -4.70 10.48
N ASP A 84 7.92 -4.38 11.49
CA ASP A 84 9.34 -4.75 11.46
C ASP A 84 9.51 -6.22 11.87
N VAL A 85 10.09 -7.00 10.95
CA VAL A 85 10.31 -8.43 11.13
C VAL A 85 11.43 -8.72 12.15
N LYS A 86 12.30 -7.75 12.45
CA LYS A 86 13.47 -7.95 13.32
C LYS A 86 13.18 -7.97 14.82
N GLU A 87 12.10 -7.35 15.29
CA GLU A 87 11.76 -7.27 16.73
C GLU A 87 10.62 -8.22 17.13
N GLY A 88 10.55 -9.38 16.50
CA GLY A 88 9.66 -10.46 16.94
C GLY A 88 8.36 -10.58 16.16
N TYR A 89 8.39 -10.39 14.83
CA TYR A 89 7.31 -10.82 13.94
C TYR A 89 7.43 -12.33 13.64
N PRO A 90 6.59 -13.20 14.20
CA PRO A 90 6.76 -14.65 14.10
C PRO A 90 6.06 -15.26 12.87
N PHE A 91 5.68 -14.45 11.88
CA PHE A 91 4.67 -14.82 10.88
C PHE A 91 5.21 -14.76 9.44
N SER A 92 6.10 -15.68 9.04
CA SER A 92 6.44 -15.85 7.62
C SER A 92 5.38 -16.70 6.90
N GLY A 93 4.88 -16.24 5.76
CA GLY A 93 3.94 -16.95 4.88
C GLY A 93 2.45 -16.62 5.06
N GLU A 94 1.66 -16.79 3.99
CA GLU A 94 0.25 -16.39 3.87
C GLU A 94 -0.66 -16.85 5.02
N GLY A 95 -0.52 -18.11 5.44
CA GLY A 95 -1.32 -18.69 6.51
C GLY A 95 -1.10 -18.00 7.86
N ASN A 96 0.08 -17.43 8.06
CA ASN A 96 0.46 -16.71 9.26
C ASN A 96 -0.04 -15.26 9.24
N LEU A 97 -0.05 -14.60 8.06
CA LEU A 97 -0.62 -13.26 7.90
C LEU A 97 -2.12 -13.24 8.22
N ALA A 98 -2.87 -14.24 7.75
CA ALA A 98 -4.30 -14.36 8.06
C ALA A 98 -4.59 -14.61 9.54
N ASN A 99 -3.73 -15.36 10.25
CA ASN A 99 -3.85 -15.56 11.68
C ASN A 99 -3.45 -14.30 12.47
N PHE A 100 -2.48 -13.54 11.98
CA PHE A 100 -2.11 -12.25 12.57
C PHE A 100 -3.25 -11.24 12.43
N ALA A 101 -3.87 -11.15 11.25
CA ALA A 101 -5.07 -10.34 11.04
C ALA A 101 -6.21 -10.72 11.98
N LYS A 102 -6.46 -12.02 12.19
CA LYS A 102 -7.41 -12.52 13.21
C LYS A 102 -7.06 -12.05 14.61
N GLY A 103 -5.79 -12.18 14.99
CA GLY A 103 -5.30 -11.74 16.31
C GLY A 103 -5.55 -10.26 16.52
N LEU A 104 -5.18 -9.41 15.55
CA LEU A 104 -5.41 -7.97 15.62
C LEU A 104 -6.90 -7.61 15.64
N ALA A 105 -7.73 -8.30 14.85
CA ALA A 105 -9.18 -8.09 14.86
C ALA A 105 -9.84 -8.51 16.19
N SER A 106 -9.20 -9.42 16.96
CA SER A 106 -9.69 -9.85 18.27
C SER A 106 -9.36 -8.89 19.41
N ILE A 107 -8.47 -7.92 19.19
CA ILE A 107 -8.07 -6.90 20.16
C ILE A 107 -8.48 -5.51 19.68
N ASP A 108 -8.58 -4.52 20.58
CA ASP A 108 -8.99 -3.15 20.21
C ASP A 108 -7.84 -2.29 19.71
N VAL A 109 -7.31 -2.66 18.54
CA VAL A 109 -6.27 -1.86 17.88
C VAL A 109 -6.90 -0.60 17.30
N ILE A 110 -6.32 0.54 17.67
CA ILE A 110 -6.77 1.87 17.25
C ILE A 110 -6.21 2.26 15.88
N ASN A 111 -4.99 1.80 15.56
CA ASN A 111 -4.30 2.16 14.32
C ASN A 111 -5.00 1.61 13.07
N ASP A 112 -4.90 2.36 11.98
CA ASP A 112 -5.28 1.85 10.67
C ASP A 112 -4.27 0.80 10.19
N ILE A 113 -4.76 -0.30 9.61
CA ILE A 113 -3.92 -1.39 9.14
C ILE A 113 -4.35 -1.81 7.73
N ILE A 114 -3.38 -1.95 6.83
CA ILE A 114 -3.56 -2.52 5.50
C ILE A 114 -2.71 -3.79 5.40
N PHE A 115 -3.38 -4.93 5.24
CA PHE A 115 -2.75 -6.21 4.94
C PHE A 115 -2.62 -6.36 3.43
N ILE A 116 -1.42 -6.65 2.96
CA ILE A 116 -1.08 -6.73 1.53
C ILE A 116 -0.65 -8.15 1.23
N PHE A 117 -1.37 -8.78 0.30
CA PHE A 117 -1.07 -10.11 -0.22
C PHE A 117 -0.53 -10.03 -1.64
N ASP A 118 0.30 -11.00 -2.02
CA ASP A 118 0.71 -11.14 -3.41
C ASP A 118 -0.52 -11.37 -4.32
N ASN A 119 -0.42 -10.93 -5.57
CA ASN A 119 -1.46 -11.13 -6.58
C ASN A 119 -1.27 -12.48 -7.27
N ASP A 120 -1.29 -13.52 -6.45
CA ASP A 120 -1.31 -14.91 -6.85
C ASP A 120 -2.53 -15.63 -6.26
N ALA A 121 -2.70 -16.90 -6.61
CA ALA A 121 -3.86 -17.66 -6.15
C ALA A 121 -3.88 -17.86 -4.62
N ALA A 122 -2.72 -17.80 -3.98
CA ALA A 122 -2.54 -18.08 -2.58
C ALA A 122 -2.86 -16.82 -1.74
N GLY A 123 -2.36 -15.67 -2.16
CA GLY A 123 -2.70 -14.35 -1.66
C GLY A 123 -4.16 -13.98 -1.85
N VAL A 124 -4.78 -14.31 -3.00
CA VAL A 124 -6.23 -14.14 -3.20
C VAL A 124 -7.05 -14.97 -2.20
N ALA A 125 -6.67 -16.22 -1.97
CA ALA A 125 -7.34 -17.06 -0.96
C ALA A 125 -7.14 -16.51 0.46
N GLY A 126 -5.94 -16.00 0.78
CA GLY A 126 -5.63 -15.34 2.04
C GLY A 126 -6.50 -14.10 2.28
N ARG A 127 -6.64 -13.25 1.26
CA ARG A 127 -7.51 -12.07 1.30
C ARG A 127 -8.95 -12.44 1.60
N ASP A 128 -9.51 -13.37 0.83
CA ASP A 128 -10.93 -13.74 0.95
C ASP A 128 -11.22 -14.38 2.33
N LYS A 129 -10.26 -15.15 2.85
CA LYS A 129 -10.33 -15.70 4.21
C LYS A 129 -10.38 -14.60 5.27
N ILE A 130 -9.60 -13.52 5.15
CA ILE A 130 -9.65 -12.43 6.14
C ILE A 130 -10.91 -11.57 5.95
N ALA A 131 -11.29 -11.29 4.70
CA ALA A 131 -12.51 -10.54 4.41
C ALA A 131 -13.75 -11.19 5.04
N SER A 132 -13.80 -12.52 5.08
CA SER A 132 -14.90 -13.28 5.71
C SER A 132 -15.00 -13.13 7.24
N LEU A 133 -13.97 -12.62 7.92
CA LEU A 133 -13.92 -12.51 9.38
C LEU A 133 -14.62 -11.26 9.93
N GLY A 134 -15.15 -10.39 9.06
CA GLY A 134 -15.72 -9.11 9.47
C GLY A 134 -14.62 -8.16 9.95
N ALA A 135 -13.71 -7.80 9.05
CA ALA A 135 -12.66 -6.83 9.34
C ALA A 135 -13.26 -5.52 9.84
N ARG A 136 -12.67 -4.95 10.90
CA ARG A 136 -13.08 -3.65 11.46
C ARG A 136 -12.85 -2.53 10.46
N ASP A 137 -13.48 -1.38 10.69
CA ASP A 137 -13.41 -0.25 9.78
C ASP A 137 -12.00 0.30 9.58
N ASN A 138 -11.13 0.17 10.58
CA ASN A 138 -9.71 0.53 10.56
C ASN A 138 -8.80 -0.58 10.00
N MET A 139 -9.34 -1.68 9.47
CA MET A 139 -8.57 -2.76 8.86
C MET A 139 -8.99 -2.96 7.40
N ARG A 140 -8.03 -2.99 6.49
CA ARG A 140 -8.24 -3.34 5.08
C ARG A 140 -7.32 -4.47 4.66
N VAL A 141 -7.82 -5.28 3.75
CA VAL A 141 -7.08 -6.40 3.17
C VAL A 141 -7.12 -6.22 1.67
N VAL A 142 -5.94 -6.13 1.07
CA VAL A 142 -5.77 -5.92 -0.37
C VAL A 142 -4.83 -6.98 -0.92
N THR A 143 -4.99 -7.26 -2.21
CA THR A 143 -4.00 -7.94 -3.02
C THR A 143 -3.26 -6.89 -3.84
N LEU A 144 -2.03 -7.18 -4.27
CA LEU A 144 -1.36 -6.34 -5.26
C LEU A 144 -2.29 -6.18 -6.50
N PRO A 145 -2.32 -5.02 -7.17
CA PRO A 145 -3.32 -4.74 -8.19
C PRO A 145 -3.14 -5.58 -9.45
N ASP A 146 -4.21 -5.77 -10.22
CA ASP A 146 -4.04 -6.25 -11.59
C ASP A 146 -3.44 -5.13 -12.45
N LEU A 147 -2.53 -5.47 -13.36
CA LEU A 147 -2.02 -4.52 -14.37
C LEU A 147 -2.16 -5.13 -15.78
N ASP A 148 -2.38 -4.27 -16.77
CA ASP A 148 -2.41 -4.65 -18.19
C ASP A 148 -1.11 -5.32 -18.64
N ALA A 149 0.02 -4.87 -18.08
CA ALA A 149 1.34 -5.46 -18.33
C ALA A 149 1.45 -6.95 -17.94
N PHE A 150 0.54 -7.44 -17.09
CA PHE A 150 0.52 -8.83 -16.60
C PHE A 150 -0.46 -9.74 -17.35
N HIS A 151 -1.27 -9.20 -18.28
CA HIS A 151 -2.21 -10.00 -19.07
C HIS A 151 -1.56 -10.87 -20.14
N SER A 152 -0.42 -10.44 -20.69
CA SER A 152 0.33 -11.15 -21.72
C SER A 152 1.80 -11.22 -21.32
N PHE A 153 2.08 -11.98 -20.27
CA PHE A 153 3.40 -12.14 -19.71
C PHE A 153 4.08 -13.41 -20.22
N ARG A 154 5.41 -13.40 -20.37
CA ARG A 154 6.16 -14.57 -20.80
C ARG A 154 6.21 -15.59 -19.67
N THR A 155 5.75 -16.81 -19.96
CA THR A 155 5.68 -17.88 -18.98
C THR A 155 6.32 -19.16 -19.50
N ILE A 156 6.79 -20.02 -18.61
CA ILE A 156 7.32 -21.35 -18.94
C ILE A 156 6.66 -22.41 -18.07
N GLY A 157 6.18 -23.47 -18.72
CA GLY A 157 5.63 -24.66 -18.07
C GLY A 157 6.10 -25.95 -18.74
N PRO A 158 5.50 -27.10 -18.40
CA PRO A 158 5.89 -28.40 -18.97
C PRO A 158 5.81 -28.48 -20.50
N MET A 159 4.95 -27.66 -21.11
CA MET A 159 4.73 -27.60 -22.56
C MET A 159 5.56 -26.51 -23.26
N GLY A 160 6.59 -25.98 -22.58
CA GLY A 160 7.47 -24.92 -23.09
C GLY A 160 7.00 -23.51 -22.75
N GLU A 161 7.58 -22.54 -23.45
CA GLU A 161 7.29 -21.11 -23.25
C GLU A 161 6.01 -20.67 -23.96
N ARG A 162 5.18 -19.88 -23.28
CA ARG A 162 3.95 -19.28 -23.80
C ARG A 162 3.67 -17.94 -23.16
N LEU A 163 2.95 -17.08 -23.87
CA LEU A 163 2.35 -15.90 -23.26
C LEU A 163 1.08 -16.30 -22.50
N ALA A 164 0.92 -15.79 -21.28
CA ALA A 164 -0.24 -16.06 -20.43
C ALA A 164 -0.54 -14.87 -19.51
N ASN A 165 -1.78 -14.81 -19.01
CA ASN A 165 -2.16 -13.88 -17.96
C ASN A 165 -1.66 -14.41 -16.62
N ILE A 166 -0.87 -13.60 -15.90
CA ILE A 166 -0.34 -13.95 -14.58
C ILE A 166 -1.07 -13.25 -13.43
N ASN A 167 -1.99 -12.31 -13.71
CA ASN A 167 -2.82 -11.66 -12.71
C ASN A 167 -3.63 -12.70 -11.91
N GLY A 168 -3.55 -12.63 -10.58
CA GLY A 168 -4.19 -13.57 -9.66
C GLY A 168 -3.67 -15.00 -9.74
N CYS A 169 -2.48 -15.20 -10.34
CA CYS A 169 -1.85 -16.50 -10.52
C CYS A 169 -0.39 -16.52 -10.06
N ALA A 170 0.39 -15.46 -10.31
CA ALA A 170 1.84 -15.48 -10.09
C ALA A 170 2.49 -14.08 -9.95
N VAL A 171 1.72 -13.02 -9.66
CA VAL A 171 2.25 -11.66 -9.54
C VAL A 171 2.68 -11.40 -8.10
N ALA A 172 3.98 -11.40 -7.86
CA ALA A 172 4.59 -10.98 -6.60
C ALA A 172 4.98 -9.50 -6.63
N ILE A 173 5.37 -8.93 -5.48
CA ILE A 173 5.82 -7.53 -5.40
C ILE A 173 6.97 -7.20 -6.37
N GLU A 174 7.87 -8.15 -6.65
CA GLU A 174 8.98 -7.90 -7.57
C GLU A 174 8.52 -7.70 -9.02
N CYS A 175 7.32 -8.16 -9.39
CA CYS A 175 6.75 -7.92 -10.72
C CYS A 175 6.49 -6.42 -10.99
N TYR A 176 6.41 -5.60 -9.93
CA TYR A 176 6.20 -4.14 -10.02
C TYR A 176 7.50 -3.36 -10.20
N LEU A 177 8.65 -4.02 -10.05
CA LEU A 177 9.95 -3.43 -10.32
C LEU A 177 10.24 -3.39 -11.83
N ASP A 178 11.27 -2.65 -12.21
CA ASP A 178 11.82 -2.75 -13.57
C ASP A 178 12.48 -4.12 -13.72
N LEU A 179 11.94 -4.92 -14.62
CA LEU A 179 12.37 -6.30 -14.84
C LEU A 179 13.39 -6.42 -15.97
N GLY A 180 13.71 -5.32 -16.66
CA GLY A 180 14.61 -5.33 -17.81
C GLY A 180 14.11 -6.23 -18.94
N VAL A 181 15.05 -6.94 -19.57
CA VAL A 181 14.77 -7.72 -20.79
C VAL A 181 14.27 -9.11 -20.42
N ASP A 182 13.13 -9.49 -20.99
CA ASP A 182 12.64 -10.87 -21.03
C ASP A 182 12.38 -11.54 -19.65
N PRO A 183 11.65 -10.91 -18.72
CA PRO A 183 11.25 -11.59 -17.50
C PRO A 183 10.30 -12.77 -17.79
N ILE A 184 10.45 -13.84 -17.01
CA ILE A 184 9.67 -15.07 -17.19
C ILE A 184 9.08 -15.51 -15.86
N VAL A 185 7.79 -15.86 -15.88
CA VAL A 185 7.15 -16.60 -14.79
C VAL A 185 7.20 -18.10 -15.07
N ARG A 186 7.59 -18.90 -14.08
CA ARG A 186 7.56 -20.37 -14.16
C ARG A 186 6.31 -20.91 -13.46
N TRP A 187 5.49 -21.65 -14.20
CA TRP A 187 4.37 -22.39 -13.63
C TRP A 187 4.88 -23.55 -12.78
N THR A 188 4.32 -23.72 -11.58
CA THR A 188 4.75 -24.75 -10.62
C THR A 188 3.66 -25.79 -10.37
N SER A 189 2.45 -25.38 -10.02
CA SER A 189 1.36 -26.29 -9.63
C SER A 189 -0.02 -25.72 -9.91
N TYR A 190 -1.03 -26.60 -9.89
CA TYR A 190 -2.43 -26.22 -9.96
C TYR A 190 -3.05 -26.20 -8.58
N ASN A 191 -3.70 -25.10 -8.21
CA ASN A 191 -4.47 -24.99 -6.99
C ASN A 191 -5.95 -25.25 -7.28
N SER A 192 -6.43 -26.44 -6.89
CA SER A 192 -7.82 -26.86 -7.13
C SER A 192 -8.84 -26.12 -6.26
N ALA A 193 -8.44 -25.51 -5.13
CA ALA A 193 -9.35 -24.79 -4.26
C ALA A 193 -9.79 -23.44 -4.86
N VAL A 194 -8.92 -22.82 -5.66
CA VAL A 194 -9.15 -21.53 -6.32
C VAL A 194 -9.23 -21.66 -7.85
N ASP A 195 -9.19 -22.89 -8.36
CA ASP A 195 -9.30 -23.25 -9.79
C ASP A 195 -8.30 -22.50 -10.70
N ARG A 196 -7.04 -22.39 -10.26
CA ARG A 196 -5.99 -21.61 -10.96
C ARG A 196 -4.62 -22.26 -10.86
N TYR A 197 -3.79 -22.00 -11.88
CA TYR A 197 -2.36 -22.30 -11.84
C TYR A 197 -1.60 -21.27 -11.00
N GLN A 198 -0.60 -21.74 -10.29
CA GLN A 198 0.35 -20.93 -9.53
C GLN A 198 1.73 -20.99 -10.18
N GLY A 199 2.45 -19.88 -10.09
CA GLY A 199 3.81 -19.76 -10.59
C GLY A 199 4.60 -18.70 -9.84
N GLU A 200 5.84 -18.52 -10.24
CA GLU A 200 6.75 -17.55 -9.63
C GLU A 200 7.63 -16.87 -10.67
N LEU A 201 7.91 -15.58 -10.47
CA LEU A 201 8.89 -14.84 -11.26
C LEU A 201 10.28 -15.46 -11.07
N ILE A 202 10.90 -15.88 -12.17
CA ILE A 202 12.28 -16.38 -12.16
C ILE A 202 13.22 -15.27 -11.69
N ASP A 203 14.12 -15.60 -10.76
CA ASP A 203 15.09 -14.67 -10.16
C ASP A 203 14.48 -13.48 -9.41
N LYS A 204 13.28 -13.61 -8.80
CA LYS A 204 12.64 -12.54 -8.02
C LYS A 204 13.59 -11.87 -7.01
N THR A 205 14.39 -12.66 -6.30
CA THR A 205 15.37 -12.19 -5.30
C THR A 205 16.43 -11.25 -5.90
N ARG A 206 16.76 -11.41 -7.19
CA ARG A 206 17.70 -10.53 -7.90
C ARG A 206 17.11 -9.13 -8.03
N TYR A 207 15.87 -9.02 -8.51
CA TYR A 207 15.19 -7.73 -8.70
C TYR A 207 15.03 -6.97 -7.39
N ALA A 208 14.56 -7.64 -6.33
CA ALA A 208 14.43 -7.04 -5.00
C ALA A 208 15.79 -6.52 -4.49
N ARG A 209 16.84 -7.33 -4.59
CA ARG A 209 18.19 -6.95 -4.13
C ARG A 209 18.75 -5.78 -4.91
N GLU A 210 18.62 -5.77 -6.24
CA GLU A 210 19.09 -4.69 -7.09
C GLU A 210 18.38 -3.37 -6.74
N PHE A 211 17.05 -3.40 -6.65
CA PHE A 211 16.24 -2.24 -6.30
C PHE A 211 16.61 -1.65 -4.94
N ILE A 212 16.74 -2.50 -3.90
CA ILE A 212 17.12 -2.07 -2.55
C ILE A 212 18.55 -1.52 -2.51
N LYS A 213 19.47 -2.11 -3.29
CA LYS A 213 20.90 -1.73 -3.30
C LYS A 213 21.14 -0.37 -3.95
N TYR A 214 20.34 0.03 -4.93
CA TYR A 214 20.53 1.33 -5.58
C TYR A 214 20.45 2.44 -4.52
N GLN A 215 21.36 3.39 -4.53
CA GLN A 215 21.16 4.64 -3.78
C GLN A 215 20.33 5.58 -4.65
N ASN A 216 20.78 5.78 -5.88
CA ASN A 216 20.04 6.40 -6.97
C ASN A 216 19.70 5.31 -8.00
N LEU A 217 18.47 5.33 -8.51
CA LEU A 217 18.05 4.40 -9.58
C LEU A 217 18.83 4.70 -10.87
N PRO A 218 19.10 3.66 -11.69
CA PRO A 218 19.77 3.87 -12.96
C PRO A 218 18.90 4.72 -13.90
N PRO A 219 19.50 5.51 -14.80
CA PRO A 219 18.73 6.27 -15.78
C PRO A 219 17.82 5.37 -16.61
N GLY A 220 16.54 5.73 -16.69
CA GLY A 220 15.54 4.95 -17.45
C GLY A 220 14.93 3.77 -16.70
N TYR A 221 15.19 3.60 -15.41
CA TYR A 221 14.51 2.59 -14.59
C TYR A 221 12.99 2.86 -14.60
N ASP A 222 12.21 1.88 -15.04
CA ASP A 222 10.76 2.00 -15.13
C ASP A 222 10.09 1.83 -13.76
N LEU A 223 9.49 2.91 -13.26
CA LEU A 223 8.74 2.93 -12.00
C LEU A 223 7.22 2.91 -12.21
N SER A 224 6.71 2.82 -13.45
CA SER A 224 5.28 2.97 -13.75
C SER A 224 4.42 1.94 -13.02
N LYS A 225 4.84 0.67 -12.97
CA LYS A 225 4.14 -0.39 -12.25
C LYS A 225 4.17 -0.15 -10.74
N LEU A 226 5.34 0.20 -10.19
CA LEU A 226 5.47 0.50 -8.76
C LEU A 226 4.60 1.71 -8.38
N ALA A 227 4.56 2.76 -9.20
CA ALA A 227 3.70 3.91 -9.00
C ALA A 227 2.22 3.49 -8.95
N ALA A 228 1.75 2.66 -9.88
CA ALA A 228 0.37 2.16 -9.87
C ALA A 228 0.04 1.36 -8.59
N LEU A 229 0.99 0.59 -8.06
CA LEU A 229 0.83 -0.08 -6.77
C LEU A 229 0.70 0.94 -5.62
N LEU A 230 1.58 1.93 -5.57
CA LEU A 230 1.55 2.95 -4.52
C LEU A 230 0.27 3.78 -4.58
N ASP A 231 -0.16 4.19 -5.77
CA ASP A 231 -1.43 4.89 -5.99
C ASP A 231 -2.61 4.10 -5.41
N MET A 232 -2.64 2.78 -5.61
CA MET A 232 -3.67 1.92 -5.02
C MET A 232 -3.62 1.93 -3.49
N LEU A 233 -2.43 1.85 -2.88
CA LEU A 233 -2.27 1.87 -1.42
C LEU A 233 -2.66 3.23 -0.83
N ILE A 234 -2.25 4.33 -1.47
CA ILE A 234 -2.60 5.70 -1.08
C ILE A 234 -4.11 5.89 -1.17
N ALA A 235 -4.74 5.49 -2.27
CA ALA A 235 -6.18 5.57 -2.45
C ALA A 235 -6.93 4.72 -1.42
N THR A 236 -6.42 3.53 -1.09
CA THR A 236 -6.99 2.66 -0.05
C THR A 236 -6.98 3.35 1.31
N TYR A 237 -5.84 3.94 1.68
CA TYR A 237 -5.73 4.62 2.96
C TYR A 237 -6.59 5.89 3.02
N ALA A 238 -6.60 6.70 1.95
CA ALA A 238 -7.47 7.86 1.84
C ALA A 238 -8.95 7.48 2.03
N ALA A 239 -9.41 6.40 1.38
CA ALA A 239 -10.78 5.92 1.53
C ALA A 239 -11.11 5.45 2.96
N MET A 240 -10.14 4.86 3.68
CA MET A 240 -10.32 4.51 5.10
C MET A 240 -10.55 5.77 5.94
N LYS A 241 -9.74 6.81 5.75
CA LYS A 241 -9.85 8.08 6.48
C LYS A 241 -11.13 8.84 6.12
N GLU A 242 -11.51 8.88 4.85
CA GLU A 242 -12.77 9.48 4.41
C GLU A 242 -13.98 8.80 5.07
N LYS A 243 -14.01 7.45 5.10
CA LYS A 243 -15.09 6.70 5.75
C LYS A 243 -15.16 6.99 7.24
N ALA A 244 -14.02 6.97 7.94
CA ALA A 244 -13.96 7.26 9.37
C ALA A 244 -14.46 8.68 9.67
N ARG A 245 -14.09 9.66 8.84
CA ARG A 245 -14.51 11.06 9.02
C ARG A 245 -15.99 11.27 8.76
N LEU A 246 -16.56 10.60 7.74
CA LEU A 246 -18.00 10.67 7.47
C LEU A 246 -18.81 10.08 8.64
N ALA A 247 -18.38 8.95 9.21
CA ALA A 247 -19.02 8.38 10.39
C ALA A 247 -19.04 9.35 11.58
N THR A 248 -17.93 10.09 11.81
CA THR A 248 -17.90 11.14 12.84
C THR A 248 -18.91 12.25 12.55
N ILE A 249 -19.01 12.72 11.30
CA ILE A 249 -19.96 13.78 10.92
C ILE A 249 -21.40 13.33 11.15
N ASP A 250 -21.75 12.09 10.78
CA ASP A 250 -23.09 11.54 10.97
C ASP A 250 -23.46 11.45 12.46
N GLU A 251 -22.52 11.06 13.34
CA GLU A 251 -22.72 11.08 14.79
C GLU A 251 -23.01 12.49 15.34
N TYR A 252 -22.38 13.53 14.79
CA TYR A 252 -22.64 14.93 15.19
C TYR A 252 -23.95 15.49 14.61
N MET A 253 -24.44 14.95 13.49
CA MET A 253 -25.63 15.44 12.79
C MET A 253 -26.92 14.70 13.17
N LEU A 254 -26.83 13.57 13.88
CA LEU A 254 -27.96 12.83 14.43
C LEU A 254 -27.76 12.51 15.92
N PRO A 255 -27.80 13.51 16.83
CA PRO A 255 -27.60 13.23 18.25
C PRO A 255 -28.77 12.47 18.90
N ASP A 256 -29.98 12.55 18.34
CA ASP A 256 -31.17 11.86 18.85
C ASP A 256 -32.17 11.56 17.71
N ALA A 257 -32.40 10.27 17.43
CA ALA A 257 -33.57 9.75 16.74
C ALA A 257 -34.11 8.54 17.52
#